data_AF-A0A832GNA6-F1
#
_entry.id   AF-A0A832GNA6-F1
#
_cell.length_a   1.000
_cell.length_b   1.000
_cell.length_c   1.000
_cell.angle_alpha   90.00
_cell.angle_beta   90.00
_cell.angle_gamma   90.00
#
_symmetry.space_group_name_H-M   'P 1'
#
loop_
_entity.id
_entity.type
_entity.pdbx_description
1 polymer ?
#
loop_
_entity_poly.entity_id
_entity_poly.type
_entity_poly.pdbx_seq_one_letter_code
_entity_poly.pdbx_strand_id
1 'polypeptide(L)'
;MKSPKLRPSKKLYPVSLGCPKNKSDFEKLLYLFQKRGYTFTLDPEEADILWVNTCAFIKPSVEEAIDHILDLASLKKGSQKLIVSGCLPARYSLETLRELLPEVDEFYGIEPFQFFTKEEPEDKVLTESPFYAYLKISEGCNHRCSYCTIPKIRGSYRSKP
;
A
#
# COMPACT_ATOMS: atom_id res chain seq x y z
N MET A 1 14.61 -1.83 37.20
CA MET A 1 13.63 -2.21 36.16
C MET A 1 14.39 -2.81 34.99
N LYS A 2 14.12 -4.07 34.63
CA LYS A 2 14.79 -4.72 33.49
C LYS A 2 14.19 -4.15 32.20
N SER A 3 15.01 -3.51 31.38
CA SER A 3 14.64 -3.01 30.05
C SER A 3 14.03 -4.14 29.21
N PRO A 4 12.89 -3.93 28.53
CA PRO A 4 12.31 -4.95 27.68
C PRO A 4 13.30 -5.23 26.54
N LYS A 5 13.71 -6.50 26.39
CA LYS A 5 14.57 -6.94 25.28
C LYS A 5 13.88 -6.54 23.97
N LEU A 6 14.46 -5.62 23.21
CA LEU A 6 13.96 -5.24 21.89
C LEU A 6 13.93 -6.51 21.03
N ARG A 7 12.73 -6.90 20.57
CA ARG A 7 12.64 -7.80 19.42
C ARG A 7 13.29 -7.07 18.23
N PRO A 8 14.04 -7.75 17.35
CA PRO A 8 14.61 -7.10 16.17
C PRO A 8 13.47 -6.41 15.39
N SER A 9 13.64 -5.12 15.10
CA SER A 9 12.70 -4.34 14.30
C SER A 9 12.62 -4.92 12.90
N LYS A 10 11.42 -5.30 12.45
CA LYS A 10 11.25 -5.78 11.07
C LYS A 10 11.49 -4.64 10.08
N LYS A 11 12.25 -4.92 9.02
CA LYS A 11 12.53 -4.00 7.91
C LYS A 11 11.46 -4.12 6.83
N LEU A 12 10.94 -2.99 6.36
CA LEU A 12 9.96 -2.89 5.29
C LEU A 12 10.56 -2.12 4.12
N TYR A 13 10.41 -2.64 2.90
CA TYR A 13 10.73 -1.96 1.64
C TYR A 13 9.43 -1.46 1.00
N PRO A 14 9.09 -0.17 1.17
CA PRO A 14 7.82 0.38 0.70
C PRO A 14 7.94 0.88 -0.75
N VAL A 15 7.02 0.44 -1.60
CA VAL A 15 6.86 0.97 -2.96
C VAL A 15 5.45 1.53 -3.09
N SER A 16 5.32 2.76 -3.58
CA SER A 16 4.01 3.37 -3.85
C SER A 16 3.92 3.78 -5.31
N LEU A 17 3.01 3.14 -6.04
CA LEU A 17 2.73 3.41 -7.44
C LEU A 17 1.41 4.18 -7.61
N GLY A 18 1.35 4.95 -8.70
CA GLY A 18 0.17 5.68 -9.14
C GLY A 18 0.01 7.07 -8.54
N CYS A 19 -1.16 7.32 -7.92
CA CYS A 19 -1.64 8.68 -7.70
C CYS A 19 -1.45 9.21 -6.26
N PRO A 20 -1.52 10.53 -6.06
CA PRO A 20 -1.41 11.17 -4.74
C PRO A 20 -2.34 10.63 -3.65
N LYS A 21 -3.57 10.23 -4.01
CA LYS A 21 -4.52 9.63 -3.05
C LYS A 21 -4.01 8.29 -2.54
N ASN A 22 -3.55 7.44 -3.46
CA ASN A 22 -3.02 6.12 -3.13
C ASN A 22 -1.77 6.22 -2.26
N LYS A 23 -0.90 7.18 -2.58
CA LYS A 23 0.26 7.52 -1.77
C LYS A 23 -0.12 7.97 -0.37
N SER A 24 -1.05 8.92 -0.24
CA SER A 24 -1.49 9.41 1.07
C SER A 24 -2.04 8.29 1.97
N ASP A 25 -2.73 7.30 1.39
CA ASP A 25 -3.24 6.13 2.13
C ASP A 25 -2.09 5.27 2.67
N PHE A 26 -1.05 5.09 1.86
CA PHE A 26 0.11 4.27 2.20
C PHE A 26 1.04 4.96 3.21
N GLU A 27 1.27 6.27 3.08
CA GLU A 27 2.06 7.05 4.04
C GLU A 27 1.50 6.97 5.48
N LYS A 28 0.17 6.91 5.63
CA LYS A 28 -0.50 6.68 6.93
C LYS A 28 -0.26 5.28 7.47
N LEU A 29 -0.33 4.26 6.61
CA LEU A 29 0.03 2.89 6.98
C LEU A 29 1.49 2.81 7.44
N LEU A 30 2.42 3.44 6.70
CA LEU A 30 3.84 3.44 7.07
C LEU A 30 4.05 4.09 8.44
N TYR A 31 3.39 5.21 8.71
CA TYR A 31 3.45 5.82 10.05
C TYR A 31 2.99 4.87 11.16
N LEU A 32 1.88 4.16 10.96
CA LEU A 32 1.41 3.17 11.92
C LEU A 32 2.47 2.08 12.18
N PHE A 33 3.13 1.58 11.14
CA PHE A 33 4.16 0.56 11.26
C PHE A 33 5.44 1.10 11.91
N GLN A 34 5.83 2.34 11.59
CA GLN A 34 6.94 3.02 12.27
C GLN A 34 6.70 3.14 13.77
N LYS A 35 5.48 3.52 14.19
CA LYS A 35 5.08 3.56 15.61
C LYS A 35 5.10 2.19 16.29
N ARG A 36 4.93 1.12 15.53
CA ARG A 36 5.05 -0.27 16.00
C ARG A 36 6.48 -0.81 15.99
N GLY A 37 7.47 0.05 15.71
CA GLY A 37 8.89 -0.31 15.74
C GLY A 37 9.40 -0.98 14.47
N TYR A 38 8.70 -0.83 13.33
CA TYR A 38 9.24 -1.21 12.03
C TYR A 38 10.19 -0.12 11.52
N THR A 39 11.19 -0.55 10.76
CA THR A 39 12.13 0.35 10.07
C THR A 39 11.96 0.23 8.56
N PHE A 40 12.31 1.28 7.81
CA PHE A 40 12.24 1.26 6.36
C PHE A 40 13.63 1.08 5.74
N THR A 41 13.69 0.35 4.63
CA THR A 41 14.91 0.17 3.84
C THR A 41 14.65 0.58 2.38
N LEU A 42 15.70 1.03 1.70
CA LEU A 42 15.71 1.27 0.25
C LEU A 42 16.34 0.09 -0.52
N ASP A 43 16.82 -0.92 0.19
CA ASP A 43 17.33 -2.16 -0.39
C ASP A 43 16.28 -3.27 -0.19
N PRO A 44 15.69 -3.83 -1.26
CA PRO A 44 14.74 -4.92 -1.16
C PRO A 44 15.36 -6.20 -0.59
N GLU A 45 16.67 -6.43 -0.74
CA GLU A 45 17.32 -7.64 -0.22
C GLU A 45 17.44 -7.65 1.31
N GLU A 46 17.51 -6.47 1.93
CA GLU A 46 17.58 -6.34 3.38
C GLU A 46 16.21 -6.35 4.07
N ALA A 47 15.11 -6.32 3.31
CA ALA A 47 13.77 -6.21 3.86
C ALA A 47 13.28 -7.54 4.44
N ASP A 48 12.45 -7.51 5.48
CA ASP A 48 11.62 -8.66 5.86
C ASP A 48 10.29 -8.66 5.07
N ILE A 49 9.85 -7.47 4.65
CA ILE A 49 8.57 -7.24 3.97
C ILE A 49 8.80 -6.32 2.78
N LEU A 50 8.51 -6.80 1.58
CA LEU A 50 8.36 -6.03 0.35
C LEU A 50 6.89 -5.62 0.25
N TRP A 51 6.57 -4.33 0.33
CA TRP A 51 5.17 -3.86 0.29
C TRP A 51 4.92 -2.93 -0.88
N VAL A 52 4.16 -3.40 -1.86
CA VAL A 52 3.80 -2.64 -3.07
C VAL A 52 2.38 -2.09 -2.94
N ASN A 53 2.24 -0.78 -2.91
CA ASN A 53 0.97 -0.09 -3.00
C ASN A 53 0.69 0.29 -4.46
N THR A 54 -0.37 -0.26 -5.04
CA THR A 54 -0.59 -0.33 -6.49
C THR A 54 -1.74 0.56 -6.95
N CYS A 55 -1.63 1.01 -8.19
CA CYS A 55 -2.73 1.65 -8.91
C CYS A 55 -3.35 0.65 -9.88
N ALA A 56 -4.64 0.83 -10.18
CA ALA A 56 -5.33 0.04 -11.19
C ALA A 56 -6.42 0.86 -11.87
N PHE A 57 -6.22 2.17 -12.03
CA PHE A 57 -7.23 3.03 -12.62
C PHE A 57 -7.22 2.92 -14.16
N ILE A 58 -6.05 3.11 -14.76
CA ILE A 58 -5.82 2.98 -16.20
C ILE A 58 -5.00 1.73 -16.50
N LYS A 59 -5.14 1.19 -17.72
CA LYS A 59 -4.45 -0.02 -18.15
C LYS A 59 -2.90 0.06 -18.00
N PRO A 60 -2.23 1.15 -18.41
CA PRO A 60 -0.77 1.25 -18.22
C PRO A 60 -0.33 1.15 -16.76
N SER A 61 -1.11 1.70 -15.83
CA SER A 61 -0.79 1.59 -14.39
C SER A 61 -1.03 0.19 -13.83
N VAL A 62 -1.91 -0.61 -14.45
CA VAL A 62 -2.08 -2.03 -14.09
C VAL A 62 -0.87 -2.82 -14.55
N GLU A 63 -0.42 -2.59 -15.79
CA GLU A 63 0.77 -3.24 -16.36
C GLU A 63 2.02 -2.89 -15.53
N GLU A 64 2.26 -1.60 -15.27
CA GLU A 64 3.35 -1.12 -14.40
C GLU A 64 3.32 -1.78 -13.01
N ALA A 65 2.13 -1.89 -12.42
CA ALA A 65 1.99 -2.52 -11.10
C ALA A 65 2.33 -4.00 -11.13
N ILE A 66 1.88 -4.75 -12.16
CA ILE A 66 2.16 -6.17 -12.32
C ILE A 66 3.65 -6.40 -12.56
N ASP A 67 4.26 -5.65 -13.48
CA ASP A 67 5.68 -5.76 -13.79
C ASP A 67 6.54 -5.54 -12.53
N HIS A 68 6.25 -4.48 -11.78
CA HIS A 68 7.00 -4.18 -10.55
C HIS A 68 6.78 -5.24 -9.44
N ILE A 69 5.60 -5.86 -9.36
CA ILE A 69 5.34 -6.97 -8.43
C ILE A 69 6.22 -8.18 -8.80
N LEU A 70 6.26 -8.54 -10.08
CA LEU A 70 7.03 -9.68 -10.57
C LEU A 70 8.53 -9.45 -10.45
N ASP A 71 9.01 -8.23 -10.69
CA ASP A 71 10.40 -7.84 -10.47
C ASP A 71 10.81 -8.06 -9.00
N LEU A 72 10.00 -7.58 -8.06
CA LEU A 72 10.25 -7.80 -6.64
C LEU A 72 10.11 -9.26 -6.22
N ALA A 73 9.17 -10.00 -6.82
CA ALA A 73 9.04 -11.43 -6.59
C ALA A 73 10.31 -12.19 -7.01
N SER A 74 10.95 -11.79 -8.12
CA SER A 74 12.21 -12.38 -8.59
C SER A 74 13.39 -12.12 -7.64
N LEU A 75 13.36 -11.01 -6.90
CA LEU A 75 14.39 -10.64 -5.92
C LEU A 75 14.14 -11.22 -4.52
N LYS A 76 12.96 -11.81 -4.28
CA LYS A 76 12.55 -12.36 -2.99
C LYS A 76 13.49 -13.51 -2.56
N LYS A 77 14.08 -13.39 -1.36
CA LYS A 77 15.00 -14.37 -0.75
C LYS A 77 14.46 -14.86 0.59
N GLY A 78 14.71 -16.14 0.89
CA GLY A 78 14.48 -16.72 2.22
C GLY A 78 13.03 -16.57 2.70
N SER A 79 12.84 -15.95 3.87
CA SER A 79 11.54 -15.80 4.54
C SER A 79 10.88 -14.43 4.33
N GLN A 80 11.32 -13.67 3.31
CA GLN A 80 10.70 -12.40 2.95
C GLN A 80 9.22 -12.57 2.62
N LYS A 81 8.40 -11.56 2.95
CA LYS A 81 7.00 -11.47 2.50
C LYS A 81 6.84 -10.42 1.42
N LEU A 82 6.07 -10.71 0.39
CA LEU A 82 5.61 -9.79 -0.63
C LEU A 82 4.13 -9.49 -0.40
N ILE A 83 3.82 -8.23 -0.13
CA ILE A 83 2.47 -7.74 0.16
C ILE A 83 2.07 -6.74 -0.90
N VAL A 84 0.86 -6.90 -1.43
CA VAL A 84 0.29 -5.97 -2.41
C VAL A 84 -0.92 -5.28 -1.80
N SER A 85 -1.00 -3.96 -1.96
CA SER A 85 -2.16 -3.17 -1.52
C SER A 85 -2.64 -2.17 -2.57
N GLY A 86 -3.78 -1.53 -2.32
CA GLY A 86 -4.25 -0.39 -3.11
C GLY A 86 -5.36 -0.74 -4.11
N CYS A 87 -5.36 -0.06 -5.26
CA CYS A 87 -6.48 -0.13 -6.21
C CYS A 87 -6.55 -1.45 -6.97
N LEU A 88 -5.44 -2.16 -7.17
CA LEU A 88 -5.43 -3.45 -7.89
C LEU A 88 -6.28 -4.52 -7.17
N PRO A 89 -6.01 -4.85 -5.89
CA PRO A 89 -6.85 -5.77 -5.11
C PRO A 89 -8.25 -5.25 -4.78
N ALA A 90 -8.49 -3.94 -4.89
CA ALA A 90 -9.84 -3.38 -4.79
C ALA A 90 -10.64 -3.45 -6.11
N ARG A 91 -9.96 -3.64 -7.26
CA ARG A 91 -10.58 -3.70 -8.59
C ARG A 91 -10.84 -5.13 -9.05
N TYR A 92 -9.88 -6.02 -8.81
CA TYR A 92 -9.93 -7.42 -9.25
C TYR A 92 -10.24 -8.32 -8.05
N SER A 93 -10.89 -9.45 -8.31
CA SER A 93 -11.20 -10.42 -7.26
C SER A 93 -9.91 -11.00 -6.67
N LEU A 94 -9.93 -11.27 -5.36
CA LEU A 94 -8.78 -11.84 -4.67
C LEU A 94 -8.50 -13.28 -5.13
N GLU A 95 -9.52 -14.03 -5.56
CA GLU A 95 -9.32 -15.35 -6.16
C GLU A 95 -8.45 -15.23 -7.43
N THR A 96 -8.84 -14.37 -8.36
CA THR A 96 -8.10 -14.17 -9.62
C THR A 96 -6.71 -13.62 -9.39
N LEU A 97 -6.52 -12.69 -8.45
CA LEU A 97 -5.19 -12.16 -8.15
C LEU A 97 -4.27 -13.22 -7.54
N ARG A 98 -4.78 -14.11 -6.69
CA ARG A 98 -3.98 -15.22 -6.14
C ARG A 98 -3.63 -16.26 -7.20
N GLU A 99 -4.50 -16.48 -8.18
CA GLU A 99 -4.22 -17.35 -9.32
C GLU A 99 -3.15 -16.76 -10.25
N LEU A 100 -3.21 -15.44 -10.51
CA LEU A 100 -2.30 -14.77 -11.45
C LEU A 100 -0.96 -14.33 -10.82
N LEU A 101 -0.94 -14.07 -9.51
CA LEU A 101 0.22 -13.60 -8.76
C LEU A 101 0.44 -14.47 -7.50
N PRO A 102 0.76 -15.77 -7.67
CA PRO A 102 0.93 -16.71 -6.56
C PRO A 102 2.14 -16.40 -5.66
N GLU A 103 3.02 -15.48 -6.07
CA GLU A 103 4.22 -15.07 -5.34
C GLU A 103 3.91 -14.05 -4.23
N VAL A 104 2.75 -13.39 -4.34
CA VAL A 104 2.26 -12.42 -3.37
C VAL A 104 1.62 -13.16 -2.19
N ASP A 105 2.15 -12.92 -1.00
CA ASP A 105 1.69 -13.61 0.21
C ASP A 105 0.36 -13.06 0.72
N GLU A 106 0.15 -11.73 0.62
CA GLU A 106 -1.02 -11.06 1.16
C GLU A 106 -1.49 -9.89 0.28
N PHE A 107 -2.80 -9.72 0.18
CA PHE A 107 -3.45 -8.63 -0.55
C PHE A 107 -4.32 -7.78 0.37
N TYR A 108 -4.23 -6.46 0.26
CA TYR A 108 -5.04 -5.50 1.01
C TYR A 108 -5.68 -4.48 0.05
N GLY A 109 -6.91 -4.05 0.30
CA GLY A 109 -7.57 -3.05 -0.55
C GLY A 109 -6.95 -1.65 -0.47
N ILE A 110 -7.74 -0.66 -0.84
CA ILE A 110 -7.46 0.76 -0.55
C ILE A 110 -7.49 1.01 0.97
N GLU A 111 -6.94 2.15 1.40
CA GLU A 111 -6.86 2.51 2.83
C GLU A 111 -6.34 1.34 3.71
N PRO A 112 -5.19 0.69 3.35
CA PRO A 112 -4.77 -0.57 3.97
C PRO A 112 -4.52 -0.47 5.49
N PHE A 113 -4.33 0.74 6.03
CA PHE A 113 -4.22 0.97 7.47
C PHE A 113 -5.46 0.48 8.24
N GLN A 114 -6.65 0.45 7.62
CA GLN A 114 -7.91 0.00 8.24
C GLN A 114 -7.88 -1.47 8.69
N PHE A 115 -7.00 -2.29 8.11
CA PHE A 115 -6.81 -3.68 8.53
C PHE A 115 -6.02 -3.81 9.84
N PHE A 116 -5.33 -2.75 10.24
CA PHE A 116 -4.40 -2.77 11.37
C PHE A 116 -4.82 -1.86 12.52
N THR A 117 -5.74 -0.92 12.28
CA THR A 117 -6.26 0.01 13.28
C THR A 117 -7.70 0.40 12.94
N LYS A 118 -8.51 0.65 13.96
CA LYS A 118 -9.87 1.20 13.81
C LYS A 118 -9.84 2.71 13.58
N GLU A 119 -8.81 3.36 14.12
CA GLU A 119 -8.64 4.81 14.06
C GLU A 119 -7.71 5.16 12.91
N GLU A 120 -8.09 6.15 12.10
CA GLU A 120 -7.26 6.66 11.03
C GLU A 120 -6.03 7.36 11.61
N PRO A 121 -4.80 7.02 11.16
CA PRO A 121 -3.60 7.70 11.66
C PRO A 121 -3.65 9.21 11.42
N GLU A 122 -3.38 9.98 12.47
CA GLU A 122 -3.36 11.45 12.46
C GLU A 122 -2.20 12.02 11.64
N ASP A 123 -1.11 11.26 11.54
CA ASP A 123 0.15 11.66 10.93
C ASP A 123 0.63 10.59 9.95
N LYS A 124 1.66 10.91 9.17
CA LYS A 124 2.10 10.10 8.03
C LYS A 124 3.59 10.24 7.78
N VAL A 125 4.20 9.20 7.21
CA VAL A 125 5.61 9.26 6.78
C VAL A 125 5.68 9.86 5.38
N LEU A 126 6.46 10.92 5.18
CA LEU A 126 6.67 11.50 3.85
C LEU A 126 7.69 10.68 3.07
N THR A 127 7.28 10.13 1.92
CA THR A 127 8.13 9.18 1.15
C THR A 127 8.86 9.79 -0.06
N GLU A 128 8.66 11.08 -0.37
CA GLU A 128 9.24 11.71 -1.57
C GLU A 128 9.89 13.06 -1.31
N SER A 129 9.20 13.96 -0.62
CA SER A 129 9.72 15.30 -0.36
C SER A 129 9.44 15.74 1.07
N PRO A 130 10.40 16.40 1.73
CA PRO A 130 10.17 17.05 3.01
C PRO A 130 9.44 18.40 2.87
N PHE A 131 9.29 18.94 1.67
CA PHE A 131 8.80 20.30 1.44
C PHE A 131 7.30 20.39 1.13
N TYR A 132 6.68 19.28 0.71
CA TYR A 132 5.24 19.22 0.48
C TYR A 132 4.70 17.86 0.86
N ALA A 133 3.39 17.81 1.10
CA ALA A 133 2.70 16.59 1.44
C ALA A 133 1.28 16.61 0.85
N TYR A 134 0.81 15.47 0.35
CA TYR A 134 -0.57 15.35 -0.10
C TYR A 134 -1.54 15.19 1.07
N LEU A 135 -2.59 16.01 1.11
CA LEU A 135 -3.69 15.86 2.05
C LEU A 135 -4.93 15.32 1.34
N LYS A 136 -5.37 14.11 1.74
CA LYS A 136 -6.59 13.50 1.21
C LYS A 136 -7.82 14.06 1.93
N ILE A 137 -8.46 15.07 1.34
CA ILE A 137 -9.70 15.69 1.86
C ILE A 137 -10.99 14.91 1.52
N SER A 138 -10.91 13.97 0.57
CA SER A 138 -12.07 13.17 0.17
C SER A 138 -11.67 11.85 -0.48
N GLU A 139 -12.56 10.87 -0.37
CA GLU A 139 -12.48 9.55 -0.97
C GLU A 139 -13.69 9.26 -1.85
N GLY A 140 -13.53 8.39 -2.85
CA GLY A 140 -14.62 7.95 -3.72
C GLY A 140 -15.19 9.04 -4.64
N CYS A 141 -16.27 8.70 -5.36
CA CYS A 141 -16.95 9.62 -6.26
C CYS A 141 -18.40 9.19 -6.52
N ASN A 142 -19.33 10.16 -6.62
CA ASN A 142 -20.74 9.92 -6.95
C ASN A 142 -21.08 10.27 -8.42
N HIS A 143 -20.11 10.72 -9.21
CA HIS A 143 -20.33 11.00 -10.62
C HIS A 143 -20.53 9.70 -11.41
N ARG A 144 -21.42 9.74 -12.39
CA ARG A 144 -21.77 8.60 -13.26
C ARG A 144 -21.12 8.73 -14.63
N CYS A 145 -19.81 8.94 -14.67
CA CYS A 145 -19.07 9.01 -15.92
C CYS A 145 -19.06 7.63 -16.59
N SER A 146 -19.37 7.56 -17.90
CA SER A 146 -19.47 6.32 -18.67
C SER A 146 -18.18 5.48 -18.67
N TYR A 147 -17.02 6.11 -18.48
CA TYR A 147 -15.71 5.47 -18.53
C TYR A 147 -15.09 5.20 -17.16
N CYS A 148 -15.62 5.78 -16.08
CA CYS A 148 -14.92 5.83 -14.80
C CYS A 148 -15.24 4.65 -13.89
N THR A 149 -14.20 3.99 -13.36
CA THR A 149 -14.33 2.85 -12.44
C THR A 149 -14.21 3.23 -10.96
N ILE A 150 -13.93 4.51 -10.64
CA ILE A 150 -13.74 4.97 -9.25
C ILE A 150 -14.87 4.56 -8.31
N PRO A 151 -16.18 4.72 -8.66
CA PRO A 151 -17.24 4.34 -7.72
C PRO A 151 -17.24 2.85 -7.35
N LYS A 152 -16.72 1.98 -8.22
CA LYS A 152 -16.59 0.53 -7.95
C LYS A 152 -15.36 0.20 -7.09
N ILE A 153 -14.27 0.94 -7.27
CA ILE A 153 -12.98 0.67 -6.59
C ILE A 153 -12.90 1.38 -5.24
N ARG A 154 -13.26 2.67 -5.20
CA ARG A 154 -13.12 3.55 -4.02
C ARG A 154 -14.45 3.91 -3.36
N GLY A 155 -15.56 3.41 -3.91
CA GLY A 155 -16.89 3.62 -3.35
C GLY A 155 -17.48 5.00 -3.61
N SER A 156 -18.61 5.27 -2.95
CA SER A 156 -19.31 6.55 -3.00
C SER A 156 -18.47 7.68 -2.39
N TYR A 157 -18.75 8.90 -2.81
CA TYR A 157 -18.08 10.09 -2.30
C TYR A 157 -18.23 10.21 -0.78
N ARG A 158 -17.10 10.39 -0.09
CA ARG A 158 -17.02 10.70 1.34
C ARG A 158 -15.99 11.81 1.53
N SER A 159 -16.39 12.93 2.13
CA SER A 159 -15.42 13.91 2.63
C SER A 159 -14.77 13.38 3.90
N LYS A 160 -13.48 13.63 4.06
CA LYS A 160 -12.74 13.39 5.31
C LYS A 160 -12.60 14.77 5.99
N PRO A 161 -12.99 14.90 7.28
CA PRO A 161 -12.87 16.16 8.02
C PRO A 161 -11.40 16.58 8.19
#